data_AF-A0A0A1UJH3-F1
#
_entry.id   AF-A0A0A1UJH3-F1
#
_cell.length_a   1.000
_cell.length_b   1.000
_cell.length_c   1.000
_cell.angle_alpha   90.00
_cell.angle_beta   90.00
_cell.angle_gamma   90.00
#
_symmetry.space_group_name_H-M   'P 1'
#
loop_
_entity.id
_entity.type
_entity.pdbx_description
1 polymer ?
#
loop_
_entity_poly.entity_id
_entity_poly.type
_entity_poly.pdbx_seq_one_letter_code
_entity_poly.pdbx_strand_id
1 'polypeptide(L)'
;MSEPDTKTSKERRKGTDATRALRPAVQCNLGSQMLLGQERQAVKEAAGKCQLLLIIGISLKDPDILDLTRELGEVIRSNYGGVVYCDSRALRGGQSTHDHIDFHLRVEPEVVIEGMLSALDKVNNEGMQVDGEDHTADMWFDIINNEIPRVSCPEEPEYMEPRCSYCNCDVLEYLIPCTKCHLLFCYRRTEYLAELSANTAQSHPEEPKAEANDNEFDPFEFDLACFVFDRFARGGSSRTLESIKASFECPDCWDFPSAGLYPHFVRAMPRLTVERLGEPSPRLVLLVYYLEQFWPAANQLCALLSGRWKSNGWPCHIIPIKLECLAEHQKGIDDLAWEEKSFDAMVVYLTHGLTGEQGYQVGHQTALRAAQFFDQTLQVAQALLSKARVRRGFLICCGHPLFSPPMVSEMQVWIDRNNSPSQLDSIVGCLNRRMSPGYIVNLISKLSTRLVEQDDWAREVMFETWLTDSIARTHSDLLHLAPGRSAEMWLYAPFQSRPLGKPLPGFTAHLQVP
;
A
#
# COMPACT_ATOMS: atom_id res chain seq x y z
N MET A 1 -31.39 2.27 75.45
CA MET A 1 -31.43 3.08 74.22
C MET A 1 -30.06 3.70 74.01
N SER A 2 -29.26 3.04 73.17
CA SER A 2 -28.14 3.60 72.42
C SER A 2 -27.88 2.57 71.31
N GLU A 3 -28.16 2.96 70.07
CA GLU A 3 -28.06 2.08 68.90
C GLU A 3 -26.61 1.62 68.69
N PRO A 4 -26.36 0.34 68.36
CA PRO A 4 -25.05 -0.11 67.94
C PRO A 4 -24.77 0.32 66.50
N ASP A 5 -23.74 1.15 66.35
CA ASP A 5 -23.21 1.68 65.10
C ASP A 5 -22.61 0.55 64.23
N THR A 6 -23.44 -0.09 63.40
CA THR A 6 -22.99 -1.09 62.42
C THR A 6 -22.37 -0.42 61.21
N LYS A 7 -21.10 -0.06 61.34
CA LYS A 7 -20.24 0.32 60.21
C LYS A 7 -20.08 -0.85 59.23
N THR A 8 -20.45 -0.61 57.97
CA THR A 8 -20.34 -1.59 56.89
C THR A 8 -18.87 -1.92 56.58
N SER A 9 -18.63 -3.11 56.05
CA SER A 9 -17.31 -3.64 55.65
C SER A 9 -16.48 -2.75 54.71
N LYS A 10 -17.08 -1.70 54.11
CA LYS A 10 -16.38 -0.66 53.34
C LYS A 10 -15.52 0.28 54.18
N GLU A 11 -15.77 0.42 55.49
CA GLU A 11 -14.98 1.32 56.34
C GLU A 11 -13.67 0.71 56.87
N ARG A 12 -13.52 -0.63 56.83
CA ARG A 12 -12.31 -1.34 57.27
C ARG A 12 -11.15 -1.33 56.26
N ARG A 13 -11.32 -0.73 55.07
CA ARG A 13 -10.25 -0.57 54.06
C ARG A 13 -9.74 0.86 53.91
N LYS A 14 -9.84 1.69 54.96
CA LYS A 14 -9.02 2.91 55.05
C LYS A 14 -7.65 2.51 55.57
N GLY A 15 -6.80 2.00 54.67
CA GLY A 15 -5.37 1.91 54.92
C GLY A 15 -4.85 3.28 55.35
N THR A 16 -3.98 3.31 56.35
CA THR A 16 -3.33 4.53 56.83
C THR A 16 -2.67 5.26 55.66
N ASP A 17 -2.73 6.60 55.61
CA ASP A 17 -2.14 7.40 54.51
C ASP A 17 -0.65 7.08 54.27
N ALA A 18 0.05 6.54 55.27
CA ALA A 18 1.41 6.02 55.14
C ALA A 18 1.55 4.80 54.19
N THR A 19 0.52 3.96 54.05
CA THR A 19 0.50 2.84 53.08
C THR A 19 0.07 3.26 51.68
N ARG A 20 -0.51 4.46 51.51
CA ARG A 20 -0.75 5.08 50.19
C ARG A 20 0.50 5.76 49.62
N ALA A 21 1.57 5.90 50.41
CA ALA A 21 2.74 6.69 50.08
C ALA A 21 3.86 5.97 49.32
N LEU A 22 3.74 4.66 49.07
CA LEU A 22 4.71 3.90 48.28
C LEU A 22 4.00 3.24 47.11
N ARG A 23 3.63 4.04 46.11
CA ARG A 23 3.42 3.50 44.77
C ARG A 23 4.79 3.29 44.14
N PRO A 24 5.08 2.12 43.55
CA PRO A 24 6.22 2.00 42.66
C PRO A 24 6.15 3.13 41.64
N ALA A 25 7.27 3.77 41.34
CA ALA A 25 7.38 4.72 40.23
C ALA A 25 7.32 3.97 38.88
N VAL A 26 6.31 3.12 38.74
CA VAL A 26 6.03 2.26 37.59
C VAL A 26 4.62 2.58 37.18
N GLN A 27 4.45 3.02 35.93
CA GLN A 27 3.14 3.36 35.40
C GLN A 27 2.40 2.06 35.08
N CYS A 28 1.28 1.80 35.77
CA CYS A 28 0.57 0.53 35.59
C CYS A 28 -0.09 0.38 34.21
N ASN A 29 -0.34 1.49 33.52
CA ASN A 29 -0.82 1.56 32.14
C ASN A 29 -0.12 2.75 31.46
N LEU A 30 0.27 2.60 30.19
CA LEU A 30 0.78 3.67 29.32
C LEU A 30 -0.33 4.68 28.93
N GLY A 31 -1.20 5.04 29.88
CA GLY A 31 -2.27 6.00 29.65
C GLY A 31 -1.73 7.37 29.22
N SER A 32 -2.65 8.16 28.67
CA SER A 32 -2.53 9.51 28.07
C SER A 32 -1.59 10.53 28.74
N GLN A 33 -1.12 10.30 29.97
CA GLN A 33 -0.12 11.14 30.65
C GLN A 33 1.30 11.00 30.07
N MET A 34 1.73 9.81 29.64
CA MET A 34 3.02 9.67 28.91
C MET A 34 2.91 10.22 27.48
N LEU A 35 1.71 10.09 26.88
CA LEU A 35 1.43 10.50 25.50
C LEU A 35 1.23 12.02 25.31
N LEU A 36 0.99 12.78 26.37
CA LEU A 36 0.76 14.23 26.31
C LEU A 36 1.77 15.05 27.14
N GLY A 37 2.76 14.37 27.75
CA GLY A 37 3.73 14.97 28.66
C GLY A 37 5.00 15.50 27.98
N GLN A 38 5.80 16.25 28.75
CA GLN A 38 7.12 16.75 28.33
C GLN A 38 8.09 15.62 27.91
N GLU A 39 7.90 14.42 28.44
CA GLU A 39 8.73 13.26 28.14
C GLU A 39 8.57 12.79 26.68
N ARG A 40 7.36 12.76 26.12
CA ARG A 40 7.16 12.42 24.69
C ARG A 40 7.88 13.41 23.80
N GLN A 41 7.79 14.70 24.12
CA GLN A 41 8.48 15.73 23.35
C GLN A 41 10.01 15.57 23.46
N ALA A 42 10.54 15.26 24.64
CA ALA A 42 11.96 14.98 24.82
C ALA A 42 12.43 13.75 24.02
N VAL A 43 11.63 12.68 23.95
CA VAL A 43 11.93 11.49 23.14
C VAL A 43 11.88 11.82 21.64
N LYS A 44 10.93 12.64 21.18
CA LYS A 44 10.88 13.10 19.77
C LYS A 44 12.07 13.98 19.41
N GLU A 45 12.48 14.88 20.31
CA GLU A 45 13.67 15.72 20.13
C GLU A 45 14.96 14.88 20.11
N ALA A 46 15.02 13.82 20.91
CA ALA A 46 16.11 12.85 20.86
C ALA A 46 16.11 12.06 19.54
N ALA A 47 14.94 11.58 19.10
CA ALA A 47 14.79 10.89 17.82
C ALA A 47 15.19 11.76 16.63
N GLY A 48 14.97 13.08 16.71
CA GLY A 48 15.43 14.04 15.72
C GLY A 48 16.95 14.13 15.55
N LYS A 49 17.71 13.53 16.48
CA LYS A 49 19.19 13.44 16.43
C LYS A 49 19.69 12.02 16.14
N CYS A 50 18.79 11.06 16.00
CA CYS A 50 19.11 9.66 15.79
C CYS A 50 18.97 9.29 14.30
N GLN A 51 19.79 8.33 13.86
CA GLN A 51 19.71 7.72 12.53
C GLN A 51 19.15 6.29 12.56
N LEU A 52 18.90 5.74 13.74
CA LEU A 52 18.37 4.39 13.91
C LEU A 52 17.35 4.37 15.05
N LEU A 53 16.17 3.82 14.77
CA LEU A 53 15.21 3.39 15.79
C LEU A 53 15.27 1.87 15.90
N LEU A 54 15.57 1.36 17.09
CA LEU A 54 15.56 -0.06 17.37
C LEU A 54 14.43 -0.38 18.36
N ILE A 55 13.42 -1.10 17.89
CA ILE A 55 12.24 -1.50 18.66
C ILE A 55 12.41 -2.99 19.00
N ILE A 56 12.69 -3.30 20.27
CA ILE A 56 13.05 -4.68 20.70
C ILE A 56 12.07 -5.20 21.74
N GLY A 57 11.54 -6.41 21.52
CA GLY A 57 10.83 -7.18 22.55
C GLY A 57 9.54 -6.52 23.06
N ILE A 58 8.98 -5.59 22.27
CA ILE A 58 7.75 -4.89 22.59
C ILE A 58 6.67 -5.32 21.60
N SER A 59 5.51 -5.69 22.14
CA SER A 59 4.32 -5.99 21.36
C SER A 59 3.64 -4.70 20.88
N LEU A 60 3.61 -4.47 19.57
CA LEU A 60 2.92 -3.33 18.94
C LEU A 60 1.39 -3.49 18.83
N LYS A 61 0.81 -4.28 19.73
CA LYS A 61 -0.66 -4.43 19.86
C LYS A 61 -1.30 -3.27 20.61
N ASP A 62 -0.52 -2.62 21.46
CA ASP A 62 -0.98 -1.45 22.21
C ASP A 62 -0.97 -0.24 21.25
N PRO A 63 -2.13 0.42 21.02
CA PRO A 63 -2.23 1.52 20.08
C PRO A 63 -1.36 2.72 20.49
N ASP A 64 -1.15 2.93 21.79
CA ASP A 64 -0.36 4.06 22.30
C ASP A 64 1.13 3.84 21.99
N ILE A 65 1.61 2.60 22.11
CA ILE A 65 2.97 2.21 21.72
C ILE A 65 3.14 2.26 20.20
N LEU A 66 2.14 1.77 19.46
CA LEU A 66 2.16 1.79 18.00
C LEU A 66 2.19 3.24 17.46
N ASP A 67 1.40 4.14 18.02
CA ASP A 67 1.40 5.54 17.63
C ASP A 67 2.70 6.25 17.99
N LEU A 68 3.28 5.95 19.16
CA LEU A 68 4.59 6.47 19.53
C LEU A 68 5.69 5.98 18.57
N THR A 69 5.73 4.68 18.28
CA THR A 69 6.72 4.10 17.35
C THR A 69 6.56 4.64 15.93
N ARG A 70 5.32 4.90 15.48
CA ARG A 70 5.05 5.58 14.21
C ARG A 70 5.61 7.00 14.20
N GLU A 71 5.33 7.80 15.22
CA GLU A 71 5.85 9.17 15.29
C GLU A 71 7.38 9.23 15.34
N LEU A 72 8.01 8.35 16.12
CA LEU A 72 9.48 8.29 16.19
C LEU A 72 10.08 7.79 14.87
N GLY A 73 9.43 6.82 14.23
CA GLY A 73 9.81 6.33 12.91
C GLY A 73 9.73 7.42 11.85
N GLU A 74 8.66 8.21 11.81
CA GLU A 74 8.53 9.37 10.92
C GLU A 74 9.66 10.39 11.12
N VAL A 75 9.98 10.73 12.37
CA VAL A 75 11.06 11.67 12.69
C VAL A 75 12.41 11.12 12.23
N ILE A 76 12.71 9.85 12.51
CA ILE A 76 13.99 9.24 12.13
C ILE A 76 14.12 9.09 10.61
N ARG A 77 13.06 8.68 9.91
CA ARG A 77 13.04 8.61 8.44
C ARG A 77 13.17 9.98 7.78
N SER A 78 12.61 11.03 8.39
CA SER A 78 12.77 12.41 7.90
C SER A 78 14.23 12.88 7.91
N ASN A 79 15.07 12.22 8.72
CA ASN A 79 16.51 12.42 8.81
C ASN A 79 17.32 11.32 8.09
N TYR A 80 16.71 10.62 7.13
CA TYR A 80 17.34 9.51 6.39
C TYR A 80 17.80 8.33 7.27
N GLY A 81 17.24 8.20 8.48
CA GLY A 81 17.49 7.05 9.35
C GLY A 81 16.58 5.85 9.05
N GLY A 82 16.89 4.71 9.67
CA GLY A 82 16.15 3.47 9.53
C GLY A 82 15.40 3.05 10.82
N VAL A 83 14.31 2.30 10.65
CA VAL A 83 13.53 1.72 11.74
C VAL A 83 13.57 0.20 11.68
N VAL A 84 14.08 -0.42 12.74
CA VAL A 84 14.23 -1.87 12.86
C VAL A 84 13.38 -2.38 14.02
N TYR A 85 12.51 -3.34 13.71
CA TYR A 85 11.73 -4.07 14.71
C TYR A 85 12.33 -5.47 14.91
N CYS A 86 12.56 -5.85 16.16
CA CYS A 86 13.12 -7.13 16.55
C CYS A 86 12.21 -7.82 17.57
N ASP A 87 11.65 -8.96 17.18
CA ASP A 87 10.82 -9.79 18.04
C ASP A 87 10.83 -11.23 17.50
N SER A 88 10.67 -12.24 18.36
CA SER A 88 10.52 -13.63 17.93
C SER A 88 9.20 -13.89 17.19
N ARG A 89 8.22 -13.00 17.37
CA ARG A 89 6.90 -13.06 16.72
C ARG A 89 6.84 -12.22 15.46
N ALA A 90 6.00 -12.66 14.52
CA ALA A 90 5.65 -11.89 13.34
C ALA A 90 4.84 -10.63 13.71
N LEU A 91 5.11 -9.51 13.03
CA LEU A 91 4.21 -8.36 13.05
C LEU A 91 2.82 -8.80 12.57
N ARG A 92 1.80 -8.56 13.39
CA ARG A 92 0.41 -8.86 13.05
C ARG A 92 -0.29 -7.57 12.64
N GLY A 93 -1.07 -7.62 11.57
CA GLY A 93 -1.76 -6.44 11.00
C GLY A 93 -1.46 -6.28 9.51
N GLY A 94 -2.21 -5.40 8.85
CA GLY A 94 -1.96 -5.08 7.45
C GLY A 94 -0.64 -4.33 7.27
N GLN A 95 -0.12 -4.33 6.04
CA GLN A 95 1.13 -3.62 5.72
C GLN A 95 1.05 -2.10 5.97
N SER A 96 -0.16 -1.53 5.98
CA SER A 96 -0.42 -0.13 6.37
C SER A 96 -0.24 0.15 7.86
N THR A 97 -0.37 -0.86 8.73
CA THR A 97 -0.27 -0.67 10.18
C THR A 97 1.17 -0.40 10.62
N HIS A 98 2.13 -1.01 9.91
CA HIS A 98 3.55 -1.09 10.25
C HIS A 98 4.45 -0.46 9.18
N ASP A 99 3.92 0.46 8.38
CA ASP A 99 4.60 1.13 7.26
C ASP A 99 5.80 2.01 7.67
N HIS A 100 5.86 2.37 8.95
CA HIS A 100 6.96 3.09 9.59
C HIS A 100 8.15 2.18 9.97
N ILE A 101 8.04 0.85 9.81
CA ILE A 101 9.10 -0.12 10.09
C ILE A 101 9.76 -0.53 8.77
N ASP A 102 11.06 -0.26 8.63
CA ASP A 102 11.81 -0.57 7.41
C ASP A 102 12.27 -2.04 7.40
N PHE A 103 12.67 -2.58 8.57
CA PHE A 103 13.14 -3.96 8.71
C PHE A 103 12.47 -4.66 9.89
N HIS A 104 12.01 -5.89 9.67
CA HIS A 104 11.54 -6.78 10.74
C HIS A 104 12.46 -7.99 10.85
N LEU A 105 13.18 -8.07 11.97
CA LEU A 105 14.03 -9.20 12.34
C LEU A 105 13.22 -10.15 13.23
N ARG A 106 12.87 -11.32 12.67
CA ARG A 106 12.14 -12.36 13.41
C ARG A 106 13.09 -13.26 14.18
N VAL A 107 13.66 -12.72 15.25
CA VAL A 107 14.69 -13.37 16.06
C VAL A 107 14.46 -13.01 17.53
N GLU A 108 14.84 -13.89 18.46
CA GLU A 108 14.80 -13.57 19.89
C GLU A 108 15.67 -12.32 20.18
N PRO A 109 15.15 -11.33 20.93
CA PRO A 109 15.88 -10.12 21.30
C PRO A 109 17.30 -10.32 21.78
N GLU A 110 17.53 -11.35 22.60
CA GLU A 110 18.83 -11.67 23.18
C GLU A 110 19.86 -12.01 22.09
N VAL A 111 19.45 -12.79 21.09
CA VAL A 111 20.33 -13.20 19.99
C VAL A 111 20.72 -12.01 19.13
N VAL A 112 19.79 -11.08 18.88
CA VAL A 112 20.09 -9.86 18.12
C VAL A 112 21.02 -8.94 18.90
N ILE A 113 20.78 -8.74 20.20
CA ILE A 113 21.64 -7.91 21.05
C ILE A 113 23.05 -8.52 21.13
N GLU A 114 23.18 -9.83 21.36
CA GLU A 114 24.47 -10.52 21.38
C GLU A 114 25.20 -10.40 20.04
N GLY A 115 24.48 -10.58 18.92
CA GLY A 115 25.02 -10.42 17.57
C GLY A 115 25.52 -9.00 17.31
N MET A 116 24.74 -7.99 17.68
CA MET A 116 25.10 -6.58 17.52
C MET A 116 26.32 -6.22 18.37
N LEU A 117 26.36 -6.64 19.63
CA LEU A 117 27.52 -6.39 20.51
C LEU A 117 28.77 -7.08 19.98
N SER A 118 28.67 -8.34 19.54
CA SER A 118 29.80 -9.05 18.94
C SER A 118 30.31 -8.37 17.66
N ALA A 119 29.40 -7.84 16.83
CA ALA A 119 29.77 -7.09 15.63
C ALA A 119 30.47 -5.77 15.97
N LEU A 120 29.94 -5.00 16.93
CA LEU A 120 30.55 -3.76 17.39
C LEU A 120 31.94 -3.99 18.00
N ASP A 121 32.12 -5.06 18.75
CA ASP A 121 33.43 -5.43 19.31
C ASP A 121 34.45 -5.78 18.21
N LYS A 122 34.03 -6.44 17.13
CA LYS A 122 34.91 -6.71 15.98
C LYS A 122 35.32 -5.43 15.27
N VAL A 123 34.37 -4.54 14.99
CA VAL A 123 34.63 -3.25 14.33
C VAL A 123 35.52 -2.34 15.18
N ASN A 124 35.39 -2.37 16.51
CA ASN A 124 36.26 -1.60 17.41
C ASN A 124 37.70 -2.15 17.47
N ASN A 125 37.89 -3.45 17.21
CA ASN A 125 39.21 -4.09 17.23
C ASN A 125 39.92 -4.01 15.87
N GLU A 126 39.16 -4.02 14.78
CA GLU A 126 39.65 -3.81 13.43
C GLU A 126 39.53 -2.32 13.11
N GLY A 127 40.53 -1.52 13.50
CA GLY A 127 40.52 -0.06 13.32
C GLY A 127 40.24 0.38 11.88
N MET A 128 38.96 0.46 11.51
CA MET A 128 38.48 1.04 10.28
C MET A 128 38.74 2.55 10.39
N GLN A 129 39.85 2.99 9.81
CA GLN A 129 40.03 4.38 9.45
C GLN A 129 38.97 4.72 8.40
N VAL A 130 37.83 5.23 8.85
CA VAL A 130 36.82 5.81 7.96
C VAL A 130 37.29 7.24 7.68
N ASP A 131 37.77 7.48 6.47
CA ASP A 131 38.16 8.82 6.01
C ASP A 131 36.96 9.77 6.11
N GLY A 132 37.21 10.94 6.72
CA GLY A 132 36.19 11.81 7.31
C GLY A 132 35.40 12.70 6.35
N GLU A 133 34.83 12.16 5.27
CA GLU A 133 33.89 12.90 4.41
C GLU A 133 32.53 12.18 4.30
N ASP A 134 31.53 12.71 5.02
CA ASP A 134 30.07 12.61 4.82
C ASP A 134 29.44 11.29 4.27
N HIS A 135 29.95 10.12 4.66
CA HIS A 135 29.43 8.81 4.24
C HIS A 135 28.20 8.28 5.02
N THR A 136 27.59 9.08 5.90
CA THR A 136 26.49 8.58 6.74
C THR A 136 25.21 8.27 5.95
N ALA A 137 25.01 8.91 4.80
CA ALA A 137 23.91 8.60 3.88
C ALA A 137 24.17 7.32 3.06
N ASP A 138 25.44 7.01 2.74
CA ASP A 138 25.83 5.84 1.95
C ASP A 138 25.82 4.54 2.76
N MET A 139 26.05 4.59 4.07
CA MET A 139 26.03 3.39 4.93
C MET A 139 24.69 2.63 4.88
N TRP A 140 23.56 3.34 4.90
CA TRP A 140 22.25 2.69 4.78
C TRP A 140 22.00 2.16 3.37
N PHE A 141 22.50 2.87 2.37
CA PHE A 141 22.44 2.43 0.97
C PHE A 141 23.24 1.14 0.77
N ASP A 142 24.43 1.05 1.38
CA ASP A 142 25.27 -0.15 1.36
C ASP A 142 24.69 -1.28 2.22
N ILE A 143 24.04 -1.01 3.35
CA ILE A 143 23.35 -2.04 4.15
C ILE A 143 22.12 -2.59 3.40
N ILE A 144 21.39 -1.75 2.67
CA ILE A 144 20.26 -2.16 1.82
C ILE A 144 20.74 -2.98 0.61
N ASN A 145 21.89 -2.63 0.04
CA ASN A 145 22.44 -3.27 -1.16
C ASN A 145 23.31 -4.50 -0.86
N ASN A 146 23.86 -4.63 0.33
CA ASN A 146 24.54 -5.85 0.75
C ASN A 146 23.49 -6.92 0.98
N GLU A 147 23.47 -7.92 0.10
CA GLU A 147 22.70 -9.14 0.30
C GLU A 147 23.04 -9.70 1.68
N ILE A 148 22.12 -9.54 2.65
CA ILE A 148 22.16 -10.30 3.90
C ILE A 148 22.32 -11.75 3.45
N PRO A 149 23.40 -12.46 3.84
CA PRO A 149 23.61 -13.83 3.43
C PRO A 149 22.31 -14.58 3.66
N ARG A 150 21.73 -15.12 2.58
CA ARG A 150 20.52 -15.93 2.68
C ARG A 150 20.90 -17.14 3.53
N VAL A 151 20.73 -17.02 4.85
CA VAL A 151 20.60 -18.17 5.71
C VAL A 151 19.46 -18.94 5.07
N SER A 152 19.76 -20.15 4.59
CA SER A 152 18.79 -21.04 4.00
C SER A 152 17.65 -21.16 5.00
N CYS A 153 16.59 -20.38 4.78
CA CYS A 153 15.36 -20.55 5.52
C CYS A 153 14.93 -21.97 5.14
N PRO A 154 14.80 -22.90 6.10
CA PRO A 154 14.15 -24.17 5.80
C PRO A 154 12.83 -23.83 5.10
N GLU A 155 12.52 -24.51 4.00
CA GLU A 155 11.24 -24.36 3.29
C GLU A 155 10.16 -24.20 4.33
N GLU A 156 9.46 -23.06 4.29
CA GLU A 156 8.42 -22.79 5.27
C GLU A 156 7.49 -24.00 5.28
N PRO A 157 7.24 -24.62 6.44
CA PRO A 157 6.25 -25.67 6.50
C PRO A 157 4.96 -25.08 5.94
N GLU A 158 4.39 -25.75 4.94
CA GLU A 158 3.16 -25.36 4.27
C GLU A 158 2.17 -24.88 5.34
N TYR A 159 1.75 -23.62 5.28
CA TYR A 159 0.97 -23.02 6.36
C TYR A 159 -0.39 -23.73 6.44
N MET A 160 -0.50 -24.68 7.36
CA MET A 160 -1.67 -25.55 7.51
C MET A 160 -2.85 -24.86 8.21
N GLU A 161 -2.73 -23.58 8.60
CA GLU A 161 -3.79 -22.95 9.35
C GLU A 161 -4.98 -22.56 8.46
N PRO A 162 -6.19 -22.52 9.05
CA PRO A 162 -7.42 -22.12 8.37
C PRO A 162 -7.33 -20.73 7.71
N ARG A 163 -7.67 -20.63 6.42
CA ARG A 163 -7.71 -19.35 5.66
C ARG A 163 -9.04 -19.17 4.93
N CYS A 164 -9.43 -17.92 4.72
CA CYS A 164 -10.57 -17.55 3.87
C CYS A 164 -10.32 -18.00 2.44
N SER A 165 -11.24 -18.78 1.89
CA SER A 165 -11.18 -19.36 0.54
C SER A 165 -11.31 -18.32 -0.56
N TYR A 166 -11.72 -17.08 -0.24
CA TYR A 166 -11.87 -15.98 -1.20
C TYR A 166 -10.72 -14.97 -1.16
N CYS A 167 -10.25 -14.55 0.02
CA CYS A 167 -9.23 -13.50 0.14
C CYS A 167 -7.96 -13.93 0.89
N ASN A 168 -7.83 -15.20 1.26
CA ASN A 168 -6.73 -15.74 2.06
C ASN A 168 -6.53 -15.10 3.45
N CYS A 169 -7.50 -14.31 3.95
CA CYS A 169 -7.50 -13.82 5.34
C CYS A 169 -7.37 -15.00 6.32
N ASP A 170 -6.48 -14.89 7.28
CA ASP A 170 -6.11 -15.90 8.28
C ASP A 170 -6.54 -15.53 9.70
N VAL A 171 -7.32 -14.45 9.85
CA VAL A 171 -7.84 -14.02 11.15
C VAL A 171 -9.01 -14.91 11.57
N LEU A 172 -8.70 -15.97 12.32
CA LEU A 172 -9.61 -17.06 12.70
C LEU A 172 -10.97 -16.59 13.26
N GLU A 173 -10.98 -15.49 14.03
CA GLU A 173 -12.19 -14.92 14.65
C GLU A 173 -13.24 -14.45 13.62
N TYR A 174 -12.77 -14.04 12.44
CA TYR A 174 -13.59 -13.58 11.33
C TYR A 174 -13.85 -14.67 10.30
N LEU A 175 -13.34 -15.88 10.50
CA LEU A 175 -13.63 -17.00 9.61
C LEU A 175 -14.93 -17.69 9.99
N ILE A 176 -15.77 -17.92 8.98
CA ILE A 176 -17.02 -18.65 9.09
C ILE A 176 -16.99 -19.83 8.12
N PRO A 177 -17.21 -21.08 8.59
CA PRO A 177 -17.27 -22.24 7.72
C PRO A 177 -18.63 -22.30 7.02
N CYS A 178 -18.62 -22.65 5.73
CA CYS A 178 -19.86 -23.00 5.05
C CYS A 178 -20.41 -24.32 5.61
N THR A 179 -21.71 -24.36 5.91
CA THR A 179 -22.38 -25.56 6.44
C THR A 179 -22.43 -26.74 5.45
N LYS A 180 -22.25 -26.48 4.15
CA LYS A 180 -22.29 -27.49 3.08
C LYS A 180 -20.91 -27.95 2.62
N CYS A 181 -20.03 -27.04 2.22
CA CYS A 181 -18.71 -27.40 1.69
C CYS A 181 -17.58 -27.30 2.72
N HIS A 182 -17.84 -26.80 3.92
CA HIS A 182 -16.87 -26.61 5.02
C HIS A 182 -15.69 -25.67 4.71
N LEU A 183 -15.66 -25.08 3.51
CA LEU A 183 -14.72 -24.01 3.19
C LEU A 183 -14.96 -22.80 4.10
N LEU A 184 -13.89 -22.12 4.44
CA LEU A 184 -13.90 -20.98 5.35
C LEU A 184 -13.95 -19.68 4.57
N PHE A 185 -14.64 -18.68 5.09
CA PHE A 185 -14.80 -17.37 4.48
C PHE A 185 -14.67 -16.29 5.53
N CYS A 186 -14.09 -15.12 5.20
CA CYS A 186 -14.05 -14.01 6.17
C CYS A 186 -15.32 -13.17 6.10
N TYR A 187 -15.84 -12.74 7.25
CA TYR A 187 -17.07 -11.95 7.34
C TYR A 187 -16.93 -10.74 8.28
N ARG A 188 -17.83 -9.75 8.18
CA ARG A 188 -18.02 -8.69 9.19
C ARG A 188 -19.51 -8.38 9.43
N ARG A 189 -19.85 -8.00 10.66
CA ARG A 189 -21.22 -7.64 11.10
C ARG A 189 -21.40 -6.12 11.05
N THR A 190 -22.54 -5.62 10.56
CA THR A 190 -22.82 -4.16 10.44
C THR A 190 -23.31 -3.48 11.72
N GLU A 191 -23.28 -4.14 12.87
CA GLU A 191 -23.98 -3.66 14.07
C GLU A 191 -23.50 -2.33 14.63
N TYR A 192 -22.28 -1.91 14.30
CA TYR A 192 -21.69 -0.71 14.90
C TYR A 192 -22.39 0.61 14.54
N LEU A 193 -23.10 0.70 13.41
CA LEU A 193 -23.71 1.98 12.98
C LEU A 193 -25.13 2.22 13.54
N ALA A 194 -25.85 1.17 13.94
CA ALA A 194 -27.22 1.32 14.44
C ALA A 194 -27.23 1.98 15.83
N GLU A 195 -26.32 1.58 16.72
CA GLU A 195 -26.22 2.11 18.09
C GLU A 195 -25.70 3.55 18.14
N LEU A 196 -24.76 3.91 17.27
CA LEU A 196 -24.29 5.30 17.13
C LEU A 196 -25.40 6.24 16.62
N SER A 197 -26.26 5.76 15.72
CA SER A 197 -27.39 6.58 15.23
C SER A 197 -28.53 6.71 16.24
N ALA A 198 -28.77 5.69 17.07
CA ALA A 198 -29.79 5.71 18.12
C ALA A 198 -29.37 6.58 19.33
N ASN A 199 -28.09 6.56 19.69
CA ASN A 199 -27.57 7.32 20.84
C ASN A 199 -27.38 8.82 20.57
N THR A 200 -27.48 9.27 19.31
CA THR A 200 -27.37 10.70 18.98
C THR A 200 -28.74 11.43 19.06
N ALA A 201 -29.85 10.71 19.28
CA ALA A 201 -31.20 11.28 19.19
C ALA A 201 -31.95 11.45 20.53
N GLN A 202 -31.42 11.03 21.69
CA GLN A 202 -32.13 11.17 22.98
C GLN A 202 -31.23 11.62 24.14
N SER A 203 -31.38 12.90 24.52
CA SER A 203 -31.36 13.53 25.86
C SER A 203 -30.33 13.17 26.96
N HIS A 204 -29.68 14.23 27.50
CA HIS A 204 -29.54 14.69 28.92
C HIS A 204 -29.49 13.70 30.14
N PRO A 205 -28.96 14.13 31.31
CA PRO A 205 -28.09 13.31 32.16
C PRO A 205 -28.82 12.66 33.34
N GLU A 206 -28.89 11.34 33.34
CA GLU A 206 -28.94 10.54 34.57
C GLU A 206 -28.02 9.33 34.38
N GLU A 207 -27.11 9.11 35.33
CA GLU A 207 -26.23 7.95 35.36
C GLU A 207 -27.02 6.63 35.32
N PRO A 208 -26.57 5.67 34.49
CA PRO A 208 -26.53 4.28 34.92
C PRO A 208 -25.08 3.82 35.01
N LYS A 209 -24.70 3.41 36.21
CA LYS A 209 -23.55 2.54 36.45
C LYS A 209 -23.87 1.17 35.88
N ALA A 210 -23.22 0.81 34.77
CA ALA A 210 -22.89 -0.56 34.43
C ALA A 210 -21.73 -0.55 33.43
N GLU A 211 -20.76 -1.42 33.69
CA GLU A 211 -19.49 -1.57 32.99
C GLU A 211 -19.73 -1.97 31.53
N ALA A 212 -19.39 -1.09 30.58
CA ALA A 212 -19.11 -1.45 29.20
C ALA A 212 -17.70 -0.92 28.89
N ASN A 213 -16.72 -1.71 29.30
CA ASN A 213 -15.36 -1.66 28.79
C ASN A 213 -15.44 -2.36 27.43
N ASP A 214 -15.52 -1.64 26.32
CA ASP A 214 -15.34 -2.16 24.95
C ASP A 214 -15.24 -0.99 23.95
N ASN A 215 -14.13 -0.25 24.04
CA ASN A 215 -13.56 0.44 22.87
C ASN A 215 -12.38 -0.40 22.36
N GLU A 216 -12.58 -1.72 22.23
CA GLU A 216 -11.62 -2.59 21.56
C GLU A 216 -11.69 -2.25 20.07
N PHE A 217 -10.65 -1.57 19.58
CA PHE A 217 -10.52 -1.14 18.20
C PHE A 217 -10.54 -2.41 17.33
N ASP A 218 -11.63 -2.65 16.61
CA ASP A 218 -11.77 -3.80 15.70
C ASP A 218 -10.61 -3.75 14.67
N PRO A 219 -9.61 -4.65 14.75
CA PRO A 219 -8.39 -4.56 13.95
C PRO A 219 -8.62 -4.92 12.48
N PHE A 220 -9.83 -5.39 12.13
CA PHE A 220 -10.17 -5.87 10.81
C PHE A 220 -10.99 -4.82 10.05
N GLU A 221 -10.32 -3.94 9.28
CA GLU A 221 -10.97 -2.86 8.51
C GLU A 221 -12.17 -3.33 7.68
N PHE A 222 -13.21 -2.49 7.59
CA PHE A 222 -14.52 -2.88 7.05
C PHE A 222 -14.41 -3.31 5.58
N ASP A 223 -13.48 -2.69 4.88
CA ASP A 223 -13.19 -2.92 3.48
C ASP A 223 -12.33 -4.16 3.23
N LEU A 224 -12.09 -5.03 4.22
CA LEU A 224 -11.33 -6.28 4.05
C LEU A 224 -12.19 -7.54 4.12
N ALA A 225 -13.45 -7.45 4.55
CA ALA A 225 -14.36 -8.59 4.63
C ALA A 225 -14.87 -9.05 3.24
N CYS A 226 -14.93 -10.36 3.02
CA CYS A 226 -15.56 -10.95 1.83
C CYS A 226 -17.09 -10.94 1.93
N PHE A 227 -17.62 -11.10 3.15
CA PHE A 227 -19.06 -11.15 3.40
C PHE A 227 -19.47 -10.13 4.44
N VAL A 228 -20.62 -9.49 4.22
CA VAL A 228 -21.26 -8.61 5.19
C VAL A 228 -22.68 -9.11 5.44
N PHE A 229 -22.98 -9.36 6.72
CA PHE A 229 -24.29 -9.86 7.14
C PHE A 229 -25.28 -8.72 7.43
N ASP A 230 -26.57 -8.99 7.21
CA ASP A 230 -27.70 -8.12 7.58
C ASP A 230 -27.76 -6.71 6.98
N ARG A 231 -26.90 -6.37 6.02
CA ARG A 231 -26.89 -5.04 5.35
C ARG A 231 -28.22 -4.67 4.68
N PHE A 232 -29.03 -5.66 4.28
CA PHE A 232 -30.30 -5.45 3.55
C PHE A 232 -31.53 -6.04 4.25
N ALA A 233 -31.41 -6.48 5.50
CA ALA A 233 -32.55 -7.03 6.25
C ALA A 233 -33.55 -5.91 6.60
N ARG A 234 -34.42 -5.53 5.64
CA ARG A 234 -35.51 -4.59 5.86
C ARG A 234 -36.62 -5.30 6.62
N GLY A 235 -36.69 -5.10 7.94
CA GLY A 235 -37.86 -5.44 8.75
C GLY A 235 -37.90 -6.85 9.36
N GLY A 236 -36.76 -7.56 9.42
CA GLY A 236 -36.64 -8.80 10.20
C GLY A 236 -36.01 -8.55 11.57
N SER A 237 -36.34 -9.36 12.58
CA SER A 237 -35.55 -9.45 13.82
C SER A 237 -34.08 -9.70 13.46
N SER A 238 -33.15 -8.90 13.97
CA SER A 238 -31.72 -9.13 13.74
C SER A 238 -31.37 -10.57 14.14
N ARG A 239 -30.69 -11.29 13.25
CA ARG A 239 -30.20 -12.63 13.59
C ARG A 239 -28.98 -12.45 14.49
N THR A 240 -28.82 -13.31 15.48
CA THR A 240 -27.60 -13.32 16.28
C THR A 240 -26.43 -13.81 15.42
N LEU A 241 -25.21 -13.36 15.72
CA LEU A 241 -24.01 -13.79 15.00
C LEU A 241 -23.85 -15.31 15.05
N GLU A 242 -24.15 -15.94 16.19
CA GLU A 242 -24.11 -17.38 16.37
C GLU A 242 -25.10 -18.10 15.45
N SER A 243 -26.30 -17.52 15.27
CA SER A 243 -27.30 -18.06 14.34
C SER A 243 -26.84 -17.95 12.89
N ILE A 244 -26.17 -16.85 12.51
CA ILE A 244 -25.60 -16.68 11.18
C ILE A 244 -24.45 -17.67 10.97
N LYS A 245 -23.52 -17.78 11.95
CA LYS A 245 -22.44 -18.78 11.96
C LYS A 245 -22.94 -20.20 11.78
N ALA A 246 -24.02 -20.56 12.47
CA ALA A 246 -24.60 -21.90 12.40
C ALA A 246 -25.33 -22.21 11.09
N SER A 247 -25.71 -21.20 10.30
CA SER A 247 -26.54 -21.35 9.09
C SER A 247 -25.91 -20.83 7.81
N PHE A 248 -24.65 -20.41 7.84
CA PHE A 248 -23.99 -19.80 6.68
C PHE A 248 -23.73 -20.81 5.57
N GLU A 249 -24.33 -20.56 4.42
CA GLU A 249 -24.04 -21.24 3.16
C GLU A 249 -23.29 -20.27 2.25
N CYS A 250 -22.16 -20.69 1.66
CA CYS A 250 -21.42 -19.82 0.73
C CYS A 250 -22.19 -19.64 -0.60
N PRO A 251 -21.82 -18.65 -1.43
CA PRO A 251 -22.50 -18.41 -2.71
C PRO A 251 -22.53 -19.62 -3.64
N ASP A 252 -21.48 -20.44 -3.62
CA ASP A 252 -21.38 -21.66 -4.45
C ASP A 252 -22.31 -22.78 -3.97
N CYS A 253 -22.65 -22.78 -2.67
CA CYS A 253 -23.51 -23.77 -2.05
C CYS A 253 -24.98 -23.30 -1.91
N TRP A 254 -25.24 -22.03 -2.21
CA TRP A 254 -26.56 -21.43 -2.14
C TRP A 254 -27.43 -21.85 -3.33
N ASP A 255 -28.61 -22.40 -3.03
CA ASP A 255 -29.55 -22.83 -4.05
C ASP A 255 -30.42 -21.66 -4.52
N PHE A 256 -29.87 -20.82 -5.41
CA PHE A 256 -30.55 -19.64 -5.95
C PHE A 256 -31.95 -19.96 -6.54
N PRO A 257 -32.15 -21.04 -7.32
CA PRO A 257 -33.48 -21.43 -7.82
C PRO A 257 -34.56 -21.64 -6.75
N SER A 258 -34.22 -22.22 -5.59
CA SER A 258 -35.20 -22.54 -4.54
C SER A 258 -35.27 -21.50 -3.42
N ALA A 259 -34.14 -20.89 -3.08
CA ALA A 259 -34.01 -19.97 -1.95
C ALA A 259 -34.02 -18.49 -2.36
N GLY A 260 -33.94 -18.19 -3.66
CA GLY A 260 -33.96 -16.83 -4.19
C GLY A 260 -32.62 -16.10 -4.05
N LEU A 261 -32.68 -14.77 -3.98
CA LEU A 261 -31.49 -13.93 -3.84
C LEU A 261 -30.70 -14.25 -2.57
N TYR A 262 -29.38 -14.26 -2.70
CA TYR A 262 -28.49 -14.54 -1.58
C TYR A 262 -28.66 -13.49 -0.46
N PRO A 263 -28.88 -13.91 0.81
CA PRO A 263 -29.30 -13.01 1.89
C PRO A 263 -28.16 -12.16 2.46
N HIS A 264 -26.92 -12.40 2.05
CA HIS A 264 -25.74 -11.68 2.54
C HIS A 264 -25.12 -10.83 1.44
N PHE A 265 -24.50 -9.72 1.81
CA PHE A 265 -23.73 -8.95 0.86
C PHE A 265 -22.38 -9.64 0.66
N VAL A 266 -22.26 -10.38 -0.44
CA VAL A 266 -20.96 -10.84 -0.93
C VAL A 266 -20.30 -9.61 -1.52
N ARG A 267 -19.18 -9.18 -0.96
CA ARG A 267 -18.32 -8.27 -1.71
C ARG A 267 -17.97 -9.03 -2.98
N ALA A 268 -18.24 -8.42 -4.14
CA ALA A 268 -18.07 -9.10 -5.42
C ALA A 268 -16.75 -9.89 -5.40
N MET A 269 -16.82 -11.19 -5.74
CA MET A 269 -15.64 -11.95 -6.15
C MET A 269 -14.75 -11.03 -6.99
N PRO A 270 -13.40 -11.15 -6.94
CA PRO A 270 -12.61 -10.70 -8.08
C PRO A 270 -13.30 -11.27 -9.33
N ARG A 271 -13.84 -10.35 -10.12
CA ARG A 271 -15.03 -10.54 -10.91
C ARG A 271 -14.86 -11.70 -11.91
N LEU A 272 -15.69 -12.76 -11.78
CA LEU A 272 -16.20 -13.53 -12.93
C LEU A 272 -16.97 -12.64 -13.94
N THR A 273 -17.11 -11.35 -13.64
CA THR A 273 -17.83 -10.32 -14.42
C THR A 273 -17.05 -9.78 -15.62
N VAL A 274 -15.90 -10.35 -16.01
CA VAL A 274 -15.21 -9.98 -17.27
C VAL A 274 -15.29 -11.06 -18.34
N GLU A 275 -16.03 -12.14 -18.11
CA GLU A 275 -16.56 -12.90 -19.25
C GLU A 275 -17.81 -12.19 -19.77
N ARG A 276 -17.61 -11.05 -20.44
CA ARG A 276 -18.65 -10.59 -21.37
C ARG A 276 -18.79 -11.71 -22.39
N LEU A 277 -20.01 -12.23 -22.56
CA LEU A 277 -20.29 -13.30 -23.51
C LEU A 277 -19.70 -12.94 -24.88
N GLY A 278 -18.64 -13.65 -25.29
CA GLY A 278 -17.94 -13.44 -26.55
C GLY A 278 -16.65 -12.59 -26.49
N GLU A 279 -16.26 -12.06 -25.33
CA GLU A 279 -14.95 -11.41 -25.14
C GLU A 279 -13.97 -12.37 -24.45
N PRO A 280 -12.67 -12.37 -24.84
CA PRO A 280 -11.66 -13.20 -24.20
C PRO A 280 -11.43 -12.74 -22.75
N SER A 281 -11.08 -13.70 -21.88
CA SER A 281 -10.62 -13.42 -20.52
C SER A 281 -9.52 -12.34 -20.52
N PRO A 282 -9.49 -11.43 -19.54
CA PRO A 282 -8.39 -10.46 -19.41
C PRO A 282 -7.02 -11.11 -19.44
N ARG A 283 -6.13 -10.59 -20.27
CA ARG A 283 -4.71 -10.99 -20.34
C ARG A 283 -3.86 -9.74 -20.37
N LEU A 284 -2.78 -9.73 -19.61
CA LEU A 284 -1.83 -8.60 -19.56
C LEU A 284 -0.42 -9.06 -19.91
N VAL A 285 0.23 -8.29 -20.79
CA VAL A 285 1.68 -8.24 -20.87
C VAL A 285 2.16 -6.94 -20.24
N LEU A 286 3.03 -7.06 -19.23
CA LEU A 286 3.67 -5.93 -18.59
C LEU A 286 5.15 -5.87 -18.99
N LEU A 287 5.55 -4.79 -19.65
CA LEU A 287 6.95 -4.48 -19.95
C LEU A 287 7.45 -3.46 -18.93
N VAL A 288 8.40 -3.84 -18.07
CA VAL A 288 8.93 -2.95 -17.03
C VAL A 288 10.34 -2.55 -17.41
N TYR A 289 10.47 -1.37 -18.02
CA TYR A 289 11.76 -0.77 -18.36
C TYR A 289 12.35 -0.07 -17.13
N TYR A 290 13.56 -0.42 -16.72
CA TYR A 290 14.18 0.15 -15.52
C TYR A 290 15.67 0.43 -15.71
N LEU A 291 16.19 1.46 -15.01
CA LEU A 291 17.63 1.58 -14.75
C LEU A 291 18.01 0.71 -13.55
N GLU A 292 19.24 0.21 -13.50
CA GLU A 292 19.68 -0.74 -12.46
C GLU A 292 19.36 -0.27 -11.02
N GLN A 293 19.61 1.00 -10.72
CA GLN A 293 19.33 1.60 -9.41
C GLN A 293 17.85 1.55 -8.98
N PHE A 294 16.92 1.37 -9.93
CA PHE A 294 15.48 1.23 -9.68
C PHE A 294 15.02 -0.22 -9.61
N TRP A 295 15.95 -1.19 -9.69
CA TRP A 295 15.61 -2.61 -9.64
C TRP A 295 14.75 -3.00 -8.42
N PRO A 296 15.00 -2.53 -7.18
CA PRO A 296 14.14 -2.85 -6.05
C PRO A 296 12.67 -2.43 -6.27
N ALA A 297 12.44 -1.23 -6.80
CA ALA A 297 11.10 -0.73 -7.10
C ALA A 297 10.46 -1.47 -8.30
N ALA A 298 11.24 -1.77 -9.33
CA ALA A 298 10.79 -2.56 -10.48
C ALA A 298 10.39 -3.98 -10.05
N ASN A 299 11.19 -4.64 -9.23
CA ASN A 299 10.90 -5.97 -8.69
C ASN A 299 9.65 -5.97 -7.80
N GLN A 300 9.52 -4.98 -6.91
CA GLN A 300 8.31 -4.80 -6.08
C GLN A 300 7.06 -4.62 -6.95
N LEU A 301 7.15 -3.79 -8.00
CA LEU A 301 6.07 -3.58 -8.96
C LEU A 301 5.70 -4.88 -9.68
N CYS A 302 6.68 -5.65 -10.15
CA CYS A 302 6.47 -6.94 -10.80
C CYS A 302 5.75 -7.93 -9.86
N ALA A 303 6.23 -8.06 -8.61
CA ALA A 303 5.64 -8.95 -7.63
C ALA A 303 4.20 -8.58 -7.28
N LEU A 304 3.93 -7.29 -7.03
CA LEU A 304 2.58 -6.81 -6.71
C LEU A 304 1.60 -6.96 -7.86
N LEU A 305 2.01 -6.67 -9.09
CA LEU A 305 1.17 -6.84 -10.28
C LEU A 305 0.90 -8.32 -10.57
N SER A 306 1.94 -9.16 -10.53
CA SER A 306 1.80 -10.60 -10.73
C SER A 306 0.86 -11.21 -9.69
N GLY A 307 1.08 -10.90 -8.41
CA GLY A 307 0.24 -11.39 -7.30
C GLY A 307 -1.22 -10.97 -7.45
N ARG A 308 -1.47 -9.70 -7.79
CA ARG A 308 -2.83 -9.17 -7.97
C ARG A 308 -3.56 -9.78 -9.15
N TRP A 309 -2.89 -9.92 -10.30
CA TRP A 309 -3.48 -10.56 -11.47
C TRP A 309 -3.75 -12.04 -11.23
N LYS A 310 -2.79 -12.75 -10.61
CA LYS A 310 -2.96 -14.15 -10.21
C LYS A 310 -4.10 -14.33 -9.21
N SER A 311 -4.27 -13.43 -8.24
CA SER A 311 -5.40 -13.49 -7.30
C SER A 311 -6.77 -13.26 -7.96
N ASN A 312 -6.79 -12.59 -9.12
CA ASN A 312 -8.00 -12.45 -9.93
C ASN A 312 -8.21 -13.62 -10.91
N GLY A 313 -7.30 -14.60 -10.96
CA GLY A 313 -7.33 -15.69 -11.94
C GLY A 313 -7.01 -15.24 -13.38
N TRP A 314 -6.41 -14.06 -13.56
CA TRP A 314 -6.12 -13.52 -14.88
C TRP A 314 -4.68 -13.81 -15.30
N PRO A 315 -4.44 -14.30 -16.54
CA PRO A 315 -3.09 -14.46 -17.07
C PRO A 315 -2.34 -13.13 -17.14
N CYS A 316 -1.13 -13.11 -16.60
CA CYS A 316 -0.23 -11.96 -16.65
C CYS A 316 1.19 -12.44 -16.96
N HIS A 317 1.81 -11.83 -17.97
CA HIS A 317 3.20 -12.07 -18.33
C HIS A 317 4.01 -10.79 -18.11
N ILE A 318 5.04 -10.86 -17.28
CA ILE A 318 5.84 -9.69 -16.89
C ILE A 318 7.26 -9.87 -17.41
N ILE A 319 7.74 -8.87 -18.15
CA ILE A 319 9.08 -8.83 -18.74
C ILE A 319 9.81 -7.60 -18.19
N PRO A 320 10.70 -7.77 -17.19
CA PRO A 320 11.61 -6.72 -16.78
C PRO A 320 12.68 -6.52 -17.85
N ILE A 321 12.93 -5.28 -18.24
CA ILE A 321 13.89 -4.91 -19.29
C ILE A 321 14.81 -3.83 -18.73
N LYS A 322 16.09 -4.17 -18.59
CA LYS A 322 17.09 -3.20 -18.18
C LYS A 322 17.39 -2.23 -19.33
N LEU A 323 17.21 -0.93 -19.10
CA LEU A 323 17.38 0.12 -20.12
C LEU A 323 18.81 0.17 -20.68
N GLU A 324 19.80 -0.19 -19.87
CA GLU A 324 21.21 -0.25 -20.30
C GLU A 324 21.48 -1.41 -21.27
N CYS A 325 20.59 -2.40 -21.34
CA CYS A 325 20.75 -3.66 -22.07
C CYS A 325 19.69 -3.87 -23.17
N LEU A 326 19.12 -2.80 -23.75
CA LEU A 326 18.05 -2.90 -24.75
C LEU A 326 18.39 -3.82 -25.94
N ALA A 327 19.64 -3.82 -26.40
CA ALA A 327 20.08 -4.64 -27.54
C ALA A 327 20.05 -6.15 -27.26
N GLU A 328 20.14 -6.56 -25.99
CA GLU A 328 20.21 -7.96 -25.59
C GLU A 328 18.82 -8.62 -25.54
N HIS A 329 17.76 -7.83 -25.32
CA HIS A 329 16.43 -8.33 -24.99
C HIS A 329 15.53 -8.64 -26.19
N GLN A 330 15.98 -8.32 -27.42
CA GLN A 330 15.15 -8.46 -28.63
C GLN A 330 14.72 -9.91 -28.91
N LYS A 331 15.45 -10.92 -28.41
CA LYS A 331 15.13 -12.34 -28.67
C LYS A 331 14.11 -12.96 -27.72
N GLY A 332 13.83 -12.34 -26.58
CA GLY A 332 12.97 -12.95 -25.54
C GLY A 332 11.50 -12.53 -25.59
N ILE A 333 11.19 -11.43 -26.28
CA ILE A 333 9.86 -10.80 -26.24
C ILE A 333 8.90 -11.39 -27.29
N ASP A 334 9.42 -11.96 -28.37
CA ASP A 334 8.64 -12.41 -29.53
C ASP A 334 7.94 -13.77 -29.35
N ASP A 335 8.25 -14.51 -28.28
CA ASP A 335 7.79 -15.89 -28.07
C ASP A 335 6.40 -16.03 -27.41
N LEU A 336 5.66 -14.92 -27.24
CA LEU A 336 4.31 -14.99 -26.68
C LEU A 336 3.32 -15.54 -27.70
N ALA A 337 2.90 -16.79 -27.50
CA ALA A 337 1.93 -17.51 -28.33
C ALA A 337 0.46 -17.07 -28.12
N TRP A 338 0.23 -15.84 -27.62
CA TRP A 338 -1.12 -15.32 -27.43
C TRP A 338 -1.72 -14.84 -28.76
N GLU A 339 -3.04 -15.04 -28.92
CA GLU A 339 -3.77 -14.59 -30.09
C GLU A 339 -3.72 -13.06 -30.21
N GLU A 340 -3.62 -12.55 -31.44
CA GLU A 340 -3.63 -11.12 -31.69
C GLU A 340 -4.91 -10.48 -31.13
N LYS A 341 -4.76 -9.32 -30.49
CA LYS A 341 -5.82 -8.55 -29.83
C LYS A 341 -6.53 -9.28 -28.69
N SER A 342 -5.94 -10.36 -28.17
CA SER A 342 -6.48 -11.07 -27.00
C SER A 342 -5.93 -10.60 -25.65
N PHE A 343 -5.02 -9.61 -25.66
CA PHE A 343 -4.34 -9.13 -24.46
C PHE A 343 -4.08 -7.63 -24.51
N ASP A 344 -3.97 -7.02 -23.34
CA ASP A 344 -3.51 -5.64 -23.18
C ASP A 344 -2.01 -5.61 -22.88
N ALA A 345 -1.33 -4.58 -23.36
CA ALA A 345 0.07 -4.32 -23.07
C ALA A 345 0.20 -3.06 -22.21
N MET A 346 0.90 -3.18 -21.09
CA MET A 346 1.26 -2.07 -20.23
C MET A 346 2.78 -1.92 -20.22
N VAL A 347 3.25 -0.74 -20.56
CA VAL A 347 4.67 -0.38 -20.58
C VAL A 347 4.93 0.57 -19.42
N VAL A 348 5.78 0.18 -18.47
CA VAL A 348 6.13 1.00 -17.31
C VAL A 348 7.61 1.34 -17.38
N TYR A 349 7.94 2.62 -17.27
CA TYR A 349 9.31 3.11 -17.23
C TYR A 349 9.66 3.62 -15.84
N LEU A 350 10.72 3.08 -15.25
CA LEU A 350 11.36 3.53 -14.02
C LEU A 350 12.74 4.09 -14.38
N THR A 351 12.82 5.40 -14.59
CA THR A 351 14.05 6.07 -15.03
C THR A 351 14.19 7.48 -14.44
N HIS A 352 15.37 8.08 -14.60
CA HIS A 352 15.62 9.47 -14.29
C HIS A 352 15.15 10.37 -15.44
N GLY A 353 14.36 11.38 -15.12
CA GLY A 353 14.04 12.50 -15.97
C GLY A 353 15.03 13.64 -15.73
N LEU A 354 15.88 13.91 -16.70
CA LEU A 354 16.92 14.93 -16.60
C LEU A 354 16.35 16.33 -16.88
N THR A 355 16.97 17.36 -16.29
CA THR A 355 16.52 18.75 -16.46
C THR A 355 16.82 19.28 -17.87
N GLY A 356 16.05 20.30 -18.28
CA GLY A 356 16.22 20.93 -19.59
C GLY A 356 15.75 20.05 -20.75
N GLU A 357 16.55 19.99 -21.81
CA GLU A 357 16.23 19.25 -23.04
C GLU A 357 16.84 17.84 -23.11
N GLN A 358 17.46 17.36 -22.03
CA GLN A 358 18.16 16.07 -22.04
C GLN A 358 17.19 14.86 -22.09
N GLY A 359 15.98 15.02 -21.55
CA GLY A 359 14.93 14.00 -21.60
C GLY A 359 15.10 12.90 -20.55
N TYR A 360 15.11 11.65 -20.97
CA TYR A 360 15.07 10.47 -20.11
C TYR A 360 16.37 9.68 -20.19
N GLN A 361 16.87 9.24 -19.05
CA GLN A 361 18.08 8.44 -18.98
C GLN A 361 17.82 7.01 -19.47
N VAL A 362 18.76 6.47 -20.24
CA VAL A 362 18.78 5.06 -20.66
C VAL A 362 20.03 4.31 -20.17
N GLY A 363 21.02 5.05 -19.67
CA GLY A 363 22.19 4.50 -18.98
C GLY A 363 23.04 5.61 -18.35
N HIS A 364 24.16 5.27 -17.70
CA HIS A 364 24.93 6.21 -16.87
C HIS A 364 25.30 7.55 -17.54
N GLN A 365 25.54 7.56 -18.86
CA GLN A 365 25.95 8.76 -19.60
C GLN A 365 25.04 9.06 -20.80
N THR A 366 23.95 8.32 -20.94
CA THR A 366 23.10 8.39 -22.11
C THR A 366 21.70 8.80 -21.69
N ALA A 367 21.23 9.90 -22.27
CA ALA A 367 19.87 10.37 -22.15
C ALA A 367 19.33 10.70 -23.54
N LEU A 368 18.02 10.50 -23.69
CA LEU A 368 17.33 10.66 -24.95
C LEU A 368 16.16 11.62 -24.75
N ARG A 369 15.91 12.46 -25.76
CA ARG A 369 14.67 13.24 -25.81
C ARG A 369 13.46 12.31 -25.88
N ALA A 370 12.29 12.80 -25.51
CA ALA A 370 11.13 11.94 -25.29
C ALA A 370 10.74 11.09 -26.50
N ALA A 371 10.72 11.66 -27.72
CA ALA A 371 10.39 10.88 -28.92
C ALA A 371 11.45 9.79 -29.20
N GLN A 372 12.73 10.15 -29.11
CA GLN A 372 13.85 9.22 -29.31
C GLN A 372 13.86 8.11 -28.27
N PHE A 373 13.53 8.45 -27.01
CA PHE A 373 13.41 7.51 -25.91
C PHE A 373 12.37 6.43 -26.22
N PHE A 374 11.16 6.83 -26.63
CA PHE A 374 10.11 5.88 -26.99
C PHE A 374 10.44 5.08 -28.26
N ASP A 375 10.96 5.74 -29.30
CA ASP A 375 11.36 5.05 -30.53
C ASP A 375 12.38 3.94 -30.26
N GLN A 376 13.40 4.23 -29.44
CA GLN A 376 14.46 3.26 -29.14
C GLN A 376 14.00 2.15 -28.19
N THR A 377 13.24 2.48 -27.14
CA THR A 377 12.83 1.49 -26.13
C THR A 377 11.72 0.58 -26.64
N LEU A 378 10.70 1.12 -27.30
CA LEU A 378 9.57 0.33 -27.81
C LEU A 378 9.93 -0.51 -29.03
N GLN A 379 11.01 -0.20 -29.76
CA GLN A 379 11.51 -1.02 -30.86
C GLN A 379 11.76 -2.47 -30.43
N VAL A 380 12.24 -2.68 -29.20
CA VAL A 380 12.57 -4.01 -28.65
C VAL A 380 11.32 -4.89 -28.50
N ALA A 381 10.15 -4.28 -28.30
CA ALA A 381 8.87 -4.98 -28.13
C ALA A 381 7.87 -4.68 -29.25
N GLN A 382 8.34 -4.19 -30.40
CA GLN A 382 7.48 -3.68 -31.46
C GLN A 382 6.49 -4.72 -31.99
N ALA A 383 6.97 -5.95 -32.23
CA ALA A 383 6.15 -7.03 -32.74
C ALA A 383 5.06 -7.42 -31.73
N LEU A 384 5.40 -7.55 -30.45
CA LEU A 384 4.45 -7.84 -29.38
C LEU A 384 3.40 -6.74 -29.24
N LEU A 385 3.82 -5.47 -29.17
CA LEU A 385 2.92 -4.33 -29.03
C LEU A 385 1.96 -4.22 -30.22
N SER A 386 2.40 -4.55 -31.43
CA SER A 386 1.54 -4.54 -32.62
C SER A 386 0.39 -5.56 -32.58
N LYS A 387 0.53 -6.60 -31.75
CA LYS A 387 -0.48 -7.64 -31.54
C LYS A 387 -1.38 -7.35 -30.34
N ALA A 388 -1.07 -6.35 -29.51
CA ALA A 388 -1.88 -6.02 -28.34
C ALA A 388 -3.21 -5.37 -28.74
N ARG A 389 -4.25 -5.56 -27.91
CA ARG A 389 -5.56 -4.91 -28.05
C ARG A 389 -5.47 -3.45 -27.65
N VAL A 390 -4.87 -3.17 -26.49
CA VAL A 390 -4.61 -1.84 -25.96
C VAL A 390 -3.18 -1.75 -25.46
N ARG A 391 -2.52 -0.61 -25.65
CA ARG A 391 -1.11 -0.35 -25.36
C ARG A 391 -1.01 0.92 -24.51
N ARG A 392 -0.57 0.82 -23.27
CA ARG A 392 -0.53 1.97 -22.35
C ARG A 392 0.85 2.18 -21.79
N GLY A 393 1.36 3.41 -21.84
CA GLY A 393 2.63 3.80 -21.23
C GLY A 393 2.45 4.47 -19.88
N PHE A 394 3.30 4.13 -18.93
CA PHE A 394 3.41 4.78 -17.63
C PHE A 394 4.86 5.23 -17.41
N LEU A 395 5.08 6.53 -17.32
CA LEU A 395 6.36 7.13 -16.98
C LEU A 395 6.41 7.40 -15.49
N ILE A 396 7.05 6.49 -14.74
CA ILE A 396 7.36 6.63 -13.32
C ILE A 396 8.79 7.14 -13.20
N CYS A 397 8.98 8.39 -13.61
CA CYS A 397 10.28 9.03 -13.61
C CYS A 397 10.41 10.04 -12.48
N CYS A 398 11.56 10.06 -11.80
CA CYS A 398 11.87 11.20 -10.94
C CYS A 398 12.50 12.31 -11.77
N GLY A 399 12.18 13.57 -11.46
CA GLY A 399 12.73 14.73 -12.16
C GLY A 399 11.70 15.56 -12.92
N HIS A 400 12.14 16.24 -13.99
CA HIS A 400 11.46 17.43 -14.52
C HIS A 400 11.14 17.50 -16.02
N PRO A 401 11.43 16.52 -16.91
CA PRO A 401 11.14 16.66 -18.34
C PRO A 401 9.70 17.04 -18.63
N LEU A 402 8.76 16.49 -17.86
CA LEU A 402 7.34 16.73 -18.03
C LEU A 402 6.87 18.13 -17.58
N PHE A 403 7.70 18.90 -16.86
CA PHE A 403 7.45 20.32 -16.61
C PHE A 403 7.82 21.22 -17.79
N SER A 404 8.49 20.68 -18.82
CA SER A 404 8.90 21.42 -20.02
C SER A 404 7.80 21.33 -21.08
N PRO A 405 7.09 22.43 -21.41
CA PRO A 405 6.06 22.40 -22.46
C PRO A 405 6.57 21.91 -23.82
N PRO A 406 7.80 22.25 -24.28
CA PRO A 406 8.38 21.67 -25.49
C PRO A 406 8.50 20.14 -25.45
N MET A 407 8.85 19.56 -24.29
CA MET A 407 8.98 18.11 -24.15
C MET A 407 7.60 17.42 -24.18
N VAL A 408 6.61 18.00 -23.50
CA VAL A 408 5.22 17.52 -23.53
C VAL A 408 4.65 17.62 -24.95
N SER A 409 4.92 18.71 -25.65
CA SER A 409 4.52 18.88 -27.06
C SER A 409 5.21 17.87 -27.98
N GLU A 410 6.50 17.58 -27.78
CA GLU A 410 7.22 16.54 -28.52
C GLU A 410 6.58 15.16 -28.31
N MET A 411 6.22 14.81 -27.07
CA MET A 411 5.53 13.56 -26.74
C MET A 411 4.13 13.49 -27.35
N GLN A 412 3.39 14.60 -27.32
CA GLN A 412 2.06 14.69 -27.93
C GLN A 412 2.15 14.51 -29.45
N VAL A 413 3.11 15.16 -30.11
CA VAL A 413 3.37 14.94 -31.54
C VAL A 413 3.77 13.48 -31.81
N TRP A 414 4.57 12.88 -30.93
CA TRP A 414 4.97 11.48 -31.07
C TRP A 414 3.77 10.52 -30.96
N ILE A 415 2.86 10.73 -30.02
CA ILE A 415 1.67 9.87 -29.84
C ILE A 415 0.61 10.12 -30.92
N ASP A 416 0.52 11.35 -31.46
CA ASP A 416 -0.43 11.74 -32.52
C ASP A 416 -0.01 11.27 -33.92
N ARG A 417 1.22 10.79 -34.11
CA ARG A 417 1.70 10.24 -35.39
C ARG A 417 0.98 8.91 -35.68
N ASN A 418 -0.32 8.95 -35.99
CA ASN A 418 -1.31 7.86 -36.15
C ASN A 418 -0.97 6.69 -37.11
N ASN A 419 0.28 6.51 -37.52
CA ASN A 419 0.67 5.59 -38.58
C ASN A 419 1.54 4.41 -38.12
N SER A 420 1.94 4.31 -36.84
CA SER A 420 2.69 3.14 -36.38
C SER A 420 1.81 2.17 -35.57
N PRO A 421 1.70 0.89 -35.98
CA PRO A 421 1.01 -0.13 -35.19
C PRO A 421 1.67 -0.40 -33.83
N SER A 422 2.83 0.18 -33.53
CA SER A 422 3.55 0.02 -32.28
C SER A 422 3.47 1.21 -31.32
N GLN A 423 2.69 2.24 -31.65
CA GLN A 423 2.48 3.36 -30.74
C GLN A 423 1.55 2.99 -29.58
N LEU A 424 1.74 3.70 -28.49
CA LEU A 424 0.92 3.61 -27.30
C LEU A 424 -0.40 4.36 -27.53
N ASP A 425 -1.50 3.80 -27.04
CA ASP A 425 -2.84 4.42 -27.08
C ASP A 425 -2.97 5.54 -26.04
N SER A 426 -2.18 5.48 -24.97
CA SER A 426 -2.03 6.58 -24.02
C SER A 426 -0.70 6.54 -23.28
N ILE A 427 -0.25 7.69 -22.79
CA ILE A 427 0.89 7.83 -21.88
C ILE A 427 0.42 8.57 -20.64
N VAL A 428 0.68 8.00 -19.46
CA VAL A 428 0.53 8.64 -18.16
C VAL A 428 1.91 8.92 -17.60
N GLY A 429 2.20 10.16 -17.24
CA GLY A 429 3.46 10.53 -16.59
C GLY A 429 3.20 11.13 -15.22
N CYS A 430 4.00 10.72 -14.23
CA CYS A 430 3.97 11.36 -12.92
C CYS A 430 4.90 12.59 -12.91
N LEU A 431 4.36 13.71 -12.46
CA LEU A 431 5.01 15.01 -12.37
C LEU A 431 5.42 15.25 -10.91
N ASN A 432 6.58 14.74 -10.49
CA ASN A 432 7.16 15.16 -9.22
C ASN A 432 8.70 15.09 -9.24
N ARG A 433 9.31 16.19 -8.79
CA ARG A 433 10.77 16.37 -8.69
C ARG A 433 11.43 15.38 -7.74
N ARG A 434 10.70 14.95 -6.69
CA ARG A 434 11.18 14.05 -5.62
C ARG A 434 10.30 12.82 -5.46
N MET A 435 9.79 12.30 -6.57
CA MET A 435 8.97 11.09 -6.52
C MET A 435 9.82 9.89 -6.16
N SER A 436 9.44 9.16 -5.11
CA SER A 436 9.86 7.78 -4.94
C SER A 436 8.95 6.90 -5.81
N PRO A 437 9.49 6.10 -6.76
CA PRO A 437 8.68 5.18 -7.56
C PRO A 437 7.80 4.26 -6.72
N GLY A 438 8.25 3.90 -5.50
CA GLY A 438 7.49 3.09 -4.55
C GLY A 438 6.10 3.64 -4.21
N TYR A 439 5.93 4.97 -4.19
CA TYR A 439 4.63 5.61 -3.92
C TYR A 439 3.59 5.41 -5.02
N ILE A 440 4.02 5.07 -6.23
CA ILE A 440 3.15 4.92 -7.41
C ILE A 440 2.84 3.45 -7.70
N VAL A 441 3.58 2.50 -7.12
CA VAL A 441 3.41 1.06 -7.38
C VAL A 441 1.97 0.59 -7.11
N ASN A 442 1.37 1.04 -6.01
CA ASN A 442 -0.02 0.71 -5.66
C ASN A 442 -1.03 1.30 -6.66
N LEU A 443 -0.79 2.52 -7.15
CA LEU A 443 -1.61 3.15 -8.17
C LEU A 443 -1.57 2.32 -9.47
N ILE A 444 -0.39 1.96 -9.96
CA ILE A 444 -0.25 1.13 -11.18
C ILE A 444 -0.92 -0.23 -10.99
N SER A 445 -0.76 -0.84 -9.82
CA SER A 445 -1.42 -2.09 -9.47
C SER A 445 -2.95 -1.98 -9.60
N LYS A 446 -3.55 -0.92 -9.04
CA LYS A 446 -4.99 -0.65 -9.15
C LYS A 446 -5.40 -0.37 -10.60
N LEU A 447 -4.66 0.47 -11.31
CA LEU A 447 -4.93 0.84 -12.71
C LEU A 447 -4.90 -0.39 -13.63
N SER A 448 -3.93 -1.28 -13.46
CA SER A 448 -3.81 -2.50 -14.27
C SER A 448 -5.09 -3.34 -14.25
N THR A 449 -5.76 -3.41 -13.10
CA THR A 449 -7.00 -4.18 -12.97
C THR A 449 -8.24 -3.40 -13.39
N ARG A 450 -8.28 -2.08 -13.15
CA ARG A 450 -9.45 -1.25 -13.44
C ARG A 450 -9.60 -0.94 -14.92
N LEU A 451 -8.49 -0.74 -15.62
CA LEU A 451 -8.48 -0.38 -17.04
C LEU A 451 -9.01 -1.51 -17.92
N VAL A 452 -8.73 -2.76 -17.54
CA VAL A 452 -9.27 -3.97 -18.19
C VAL A 452 -10.80 -3.99 -18.20
N GLU A 453 -11.45 -3.49 -17.15
CA GLU A 453 -12.91 -3.56 -17.01
C GLU A 453 -13.65 -2.46 -17.81
N GLN A 454 -12.94 -1.38 -18.17
CA GLN A 454 -13.54 -0.12 -18.62
C GLN A 454 -12.66 0.60 -19.67
N ASP A 455 -12.26 -0.11 -20.73
CA ASP A 455 -11.35 0.43 -21.76
C ASP A 455 -11.85 1.75 -22.39
N ASP A 456 -13.15 1.86 -22.67
CA ASP A 456 -13.76 3.06 -23.26
C ASP A 456 -13.62 4.32 -22.37
N TRP A 457 -13.37 4.13 -21.07
CA TRP A 457 -13.34 5.17 -20.03
C TRP A 457 -11.96 5.24 -19.37
N ALA A 458 -10.91 4.84 -20.10
CA ALA A 458 -9.56 4.72 -19.56
C ALA A 458 -9.08 6.01 -18.85
N ARG A 459 -9.43 7.18 -19.39
CA ARG A 459 -9.10 8.48 -18.81
C ARG A 459 -9.78 8.70 -17.46
N GLU A 460 -11.09 8.48 -17.40
CA GLU A 460 -11.91 8.65 -16.19
C GLU A 460 -11.45 7.67 -15.12
N VAL A 461 -11.19 6.41 -15.50
CA VAL A 461 -10.62 5.38 -14.62
C VAL A 461 -9.26 5.80 -14.07
N MET A 462 -8.37 6.34 -14.92
CA MET A 462 -7.06 6.82 -14.49
C MET A 462 -7.19 7.95 -13.46
N PHE A 463 -8.03 8.94 -13.75
CA PHE A 463 -8.27 10.08 -12.88
C PHE A 463 -8.87 9.65 -11.53
N GLU A 464 -9.92 8.83 -11.53
CA GLU A 464 -10.58 8.36 -10.31
C GLU A 464 -9.66 7.48 -9.46
N THR A 465 -8.89 6.60 -10.10
CA THR A 465 -7.96 5.72 -9.37
C THR A 465 -6.84 6.54 -8.74
N TRP A 466 -6.30 7.54 -9.43
CA TRP A 466 -5.33 8.48 -8.85
C TRP A 466 -5.95 9.28 -7.70
N LEU A 467 -7.15 9.84 -7.90
CA LEU A 467 -7.82 10.66 -6.89
C LEU A 467 -8.12 9.89 -5.59
N THR A 468 -8.38 8.59 -5.71
CA THR A 468 -8.68 7.70 -4.57
C THR A 468 -7.44 7.03 -3.96
N ASP A 469 -6.29 7.08 -4.63
CA ASP A 469 -5.02 6.64 -4.05
C ASP A 469 -4.38 7.79 -3.27
N SER A 470 -4.55 7.79 -1.94
CA SER A 470 -4.10 8.89 -1.09
C SER A 470 -2.61 9.18 -1.25
N ILE A 471 -1.78 8.14 -1.30
CA ILE A 471 -0.32 8.24 -1.43
C ILE A 471 0.04 8.78 -2.81
N ALA A 472 -0.43 8.14 -3.89
CA ALA A 472 -0.08 8.60 -5.23
C ALA A 472 -0.56 10.03 -5.48
N ARG A 473 -1.76 10.38 -5.01
CA ARG A 473 -2.31 11.73 -5.12
C ARG A 473 -1.50 12.77 -4.37
N THR A 474 -1.10 12.51 -3.12
CA THR A 474 -0.34 13.50 -2.32
C THR A 474 1.11 13.64 -2.78
N HIS A 475 1.63 12.63 -3.48
CA HIS A 475 3.03 12.58 -3.92
C HIS A 475 3.21 12.69 -5.44
N SER A 476 2.16 12.94 -6.22
CA SER A 476 2.31 13.16 -7.66
C SER A 476 1.20 14.03 -8.23
N ASP A 477 1.59 14.86 -9.19
CA ASP A 477 0.69 15.35 -10.22
C ASP A 477 0.71 14.35 -11.40
N LEU A 478 -0.35 14.29 -12.19
CA LEU A 478 -0.41 13.41 -13.36
C LEU A 478 -0.51 14.19 -14.66
N LEU A 479 0.24 13.75 -15.66
CA LEU A 479 0.10 14.14 -17.06
C LEU A 479 -0.51 12.96 -17.81
N HIS A 480 -1.53 13.21 -18.62
CA HIS A 480 -2.15 12.24 -19.51
C HIS A 480 -2.06 12.73 -20.96
N LEU A 481 -1.48 11.89 -21.83
CA LEU A 481 -1.37 12.11 -23.27
C LEU A 481 -2.14 11.00 -23.99
N ALA A 482 -2.89 11.36 -25.01
CA ALA A 482 -3.62 10.43 -25.86
C ALA A 482 -3.72 10.99 -27.30
N PRO A 483 -3.80 10.12 -28.33
CA PRO A 483 -3.98 10.55 -29.71
C PRO A 483 -5.22 11.42 -29.91
N GLY A 484 -5.08 12.49 -30.69
CA GLY A 484 -6.18 13.40 -31.06
C GLY A 484 -6.75 14.20 -29.89
N ARG A 485 -6.06 14.24 -28.75
CA ARG A 485 -6.44 15.01 -27.56
C ARG A 485 -5.31 15.93 -27.14
N SER A 486 -5.68 17.08 -26.57
CA SER A 486 -4.70 17.93 -25.89
C SER A 486 -4.15 17.21 -24.65
N ALA A 487 -2.86 17.40 -24.38
CA ALA A 487 -2.25 16.96 -23.12
C ALA A 487 -3.03 17.50 -21.92
N GLU A 488 -3.40 16.62 -20.99
CA GLU A 488 -4.15 16.97 -19.78
C GLU A 488 -3.27 16.79 -18.55
N MET A 489 -3.27 17.78 -17.66
CA MET A 489 -2.53 17.71 -16.40
C MET A 489 -3.50 17.79 -15.22
N TRP A 490 -3.41 16.84 -14.32
CA TRP A 490 -4.16 16.79 -13.07
C TRP A 490 -3.24 17.13 -11.91
N LEU A 491 -3.54 18.23 -11.25
CA LEU A 491 -2.73 18.76 -10.16
C LEU A 491 -3.37 18.47 -8.82
N TYR A 492 -2.59 17.95 -7.88
CA TYR A 492 -2.99 17.86 -6.50
C TYR A 492 -2.67 19.16 -5.76
N ALA A 493 -3.72 19.93 -5.43
CA ALA A 493 -3.62 21.18 -4.69
C ALA A 493 -4.49 21.14 -3.42
N PRO A 494 -3.99 20.58 -2.29
CA PRO A 494 -4.74 20.52 -1.05
C PRO A 494 -5.13 21.93 -0.59
N PHE A 495 -6.32 22.09 -0.02
CA PHE A 495 -6.83 23.41 0.41
C PHE A 495 -5.86 24.17 1.33
N GLN A 496 -5.08 23.46 2.15
CA GLN A 496 -4.08 24.04 3.06
C GLN A 496 -2.86 24.62 2.33
N SER A 497 -2.55 24.14 1.11
CA SER A 497 -1.48 24.66 0.26
C SER A 497 -1.93 25.84 -0.61
N ARG A 498 -3.23 26.18 -0.60
CA ARG A 498 -3.77 27.30 -1.37
C ARG A 498 -3.53 28.59 -0.59
N PRO A 499 -2.77 29.55 -1.11
CA PRO A 499 -2.83 30.91 -0.59
C PRO A 499 -4.24 31.44 -0.87
N LEU A 500 -5.08 31.51 0.17
CA LEU A 500 -6.41 32.13 0.10
C LEU A 500 -6.26 33.51 -0.56
N GLY A 501 -6.91 33.72 -1.71
CA GLY A 501 -6.92 34.99 -2.44
C GLY A 501 -5.99 35.12 -3.65
N LYS A 502 -5.18 34.11 -4.01
CA LYS A 502 -4.50 34.11 -5.32
C LYS A 502 -5.39 33.44 -6.39
N PRO A 503 -5.46 34.00 -7.61
CA PRO A 503 -6.19 33.36 -8.72
C PRO A 503 -5.62 31.96 -8.97
N LEU A 504 -6.50 31.02 -9.35
CA LEU A 504 -6.08 29.71 -9.85
C LEU A 504 -5.01 29.90 -10.92
N PRO A 505 -3.96 29.05 -10.99
CA PRO A 505 -3.04 29.08 -12.11
C PRO A 505 -3.86 29.00 -13.39
N GLY A 506 -3.86 30.07 -14.18
CA GLY A 506 -4.65 30.15 -15.39
C GLY A 506 -4.07 29.19 -16.41
N PHE A 507 -4.59 27.96 -16.48
CA PHE A 507 -4.22 26.98 -17.52
C PHE A 507 -4.71 27.38 -18.93
N THR A 508 -5.43 28.50 -19.06
CA THR A 508 -5.97 29.01 -20.33
C THR A 508 -5.08 30.03 -21.05
N ALA A 509 -3.86 30.29 -20.59
CA ALA A 509 -2.91 31.13 -21.34
C ALA A 509 -1.84 30.26 -22.03
N HIS A 510 -2.11 29.89 -23.28
CA HIS A 510 -1.12 29.45 -24.30
C HIS A 510 -0.60 28.00 -24.31
N LEU A 511 -1.50 27.02 -24.29
CA LEU A 511 -1.29 25.75 -25.01
C LEU A 511 -2.38 25.54 -26.07
N GLN A 512 -2.60 26.56 -26.91
CA GLN A 512 -3.01 26.29 -28.28
C GLN A 512 -1.72 26.08 -29.06
N VAL A 513 -1.32 24.81 -29.21
CA VAL A 513 -0.36 24.43 -30.24
C VAL A 513 -1.06 24.72 -31.58
N PRO A 514 -0.47 25.49 -32.51
CA PRO A 514 -1.05 25.70 -33.83
C PRO A 514 -1.20 24.41 -34.63
#